data_AF-A0A9W6WNH9-F1
#
_entry.id   AF-A0A9W6WNH9-F1
#
_cell.length_a   1.000
_cell.length_b   1.000
_cell.length_c   1.000
_cell.angle_alpha   90.00
_cell.angle_beta   90.00
_cell.angle_gamma   90.00
#
_symmetry.space_group_name_H-M   'P 1'
#
loop_
_entity.id
_entity.type
_entity.pdbx_description
1 polymer ?
#
loop_
_entity_poly.entity_id
_entity_poly.type
_entity_poly.pdbx_seq_one_letter_code
_entity_poly.pdbx_strand_id
1 'polypeptide(L)'
;MHFASCTSAYPLLILIVPQYREIEQLLRTFLGGAVLITALALAAQLTLGPLLAALCFFDQRKSIQNQLHKYFYAPGDGRPRPAHAPKMAKVLMDLKIDKTVGYLLFLLAVSFIVAALVEEFLKYWIVQGTCCCGSSRRVCCIRSLFCCCKSKNGSVPAFSALKQRQQRHGAIRGMMCHPSRLLFYHRPHANHAFVVFLAVVAGALGFSVMENTGYALAAATFRDKIATAALRSISSTPLHCICGGITGVRMAERLLAHRQGGGEQRGTSAAKADLGRWRTKIAIILPAIIIHGSFDFQLFLVMALVTDKMEAAHPTFYQTVLPTILCLIVLIGSFVYLRRKLHAMENKMNETRYMHVAVDLESGQRMGAVNGGFGDEMDFFGNDDDNDDSDAEDESLVQEGSNRKVRSPPTKEADVTIDVADGDNSNQGVDSNGIVTGRWKTGIFGFTDSMVPNGKCHFGVGSSMTII
;
A
#
# COMPACT_ATOMS: atom_id res chain seq x y z
N MET A 1 31.15 -44.96 -16.78
CA MET A 1 31.74 -43.71 -16.24
C MET A 1 31.47 -42.58 -17.22
N HIS A 2 30.46 -41.75 -16.95
CA HIS A 2 30.29 -40.44 -17.58
C HIS A 2 29.71 -39.52 -16.50
N PHE A 3 30.54 -38.58 -16.04
CA PHE A 3 30.13 -37.48 -15.18
C PHE A 3 29.51 -36.40 -16.06
N ALA A 4 28.19 -36.24 -16.00
CA ALA A 4 27.51 -35.06 -16.53
C ALA A 4 27.33 -34.07 -15.38
N SER A 5 28.03 -32.94 -15.45
CA SER A 5 27.94 -31.84 -14.51
C SER A 5 26.54 -31.23 -14.52
N CYS A 6 25.89 -31.24 -13.36
CA CYS A 6 24.63 -30.56 -13.10
C CYS A 6 24.92 -29.08 -12.81
N THR A 7 24.94 -28.24 -13.85
CA THR A 7 25.12 -26.77 -13.77
C THR A 7 23.87 -26.02 -14.22
N SER A 8 22.67 -26.46 -13.79
CA SER A 8 21.38 -25.81 -14.09
C SER A 8 20.59 -25.39 -12.85
N ALA A 9 21.27 -24.98 -11.77
CA ALA A 9 20.62 -24.47 -10.55
C ALA A 9 20.53 -22.93 -10.47
N TYR A 10 21.17 -22.21 -11.41
CA TYR A 10 21.27 -20.75 -11.36
C TYR A 10 20.01 -19.94 -11.75
N PRO A 11 19.14 -20.36 -12.71
CA PRO A 11 17.97 -19.55 -13.04
C PRO A 11 16.85 -19.62 -11.97
N LEU A 12 16.81 -20.68 -11.15
CA LEU A 12 15.84 -20.80 -10.07
C LEU A 12 16.19 -19.89 -8.87
N LEU A 13 17.47 -19.74 -8.56
CA LEU A 13 17.93 -18.87 -7.48
C LEU A 13 17.65 -17.38 -7.77
N ILE A 14 17.69 -16.97 -9.04
CA ILE A 14 17.43 -15.58 -9.47
C ILE A 14 15.93 -15.21 -9.39
N LEU A 15 15.01 -16.19 -9.44
CA LEU A 15 13.57 -15.96 -9.24
C LEU A 15 13.15 -15.95 -7.76
N ILE A 16 13.89 -16.63 -6.88
CA ILE A 16 13.57 -16.70 -5.45
C ILE A 16 14.14 -15.49 -4.67
N VAL A 17 15.32 -14.98 -5.06
CA VAL A 17 15.97 -13.83 -4.41
C VAL A 17 15.15 -12.53 -4.39
N PRO A 18 14.40 -12.12 -5.45
CA PRO A 18 13.57 -10.92 -5.38
C PRO A 18 12.37 -11.06 -4.42
N GLN A 19 11.83 -12.27 -4.22
CA GLN A 19 10.69 -12.50 -3.31
C GLN A 19 11.06 -12.30 -1.84
N TYR A 20 12.29 -12.67 -1.43
CA TYR A 20 12.71 -12.52 -0.03
C TYR A 20 12.70 -11.08 0.47
N ARG A 21 13.07 -10.12 -0.38
CA ARG A 21 13.09 -8.69 0.00
C ARG A 21 11.70 -8.12 0.16
N GLU A 22 10.76 -8.51 -0.70
CA GLU A 22 9.36 -8.08 -0.60
C GLU A 22 8.71 -8.66 0.66
N ILE A 23 8.95 -9.94 0.97
CA ILE A 23 8.47 -10.58 2.20
C ILE A 23 9.06 -9.89 3.44
N GLU A 24 10.37 -9.60 3.46
CA GLU A 24 11.02 -8.88 4.55
C GLU A 24 10.40 -7.49 4.75
N GLN A 25 10.07 -6.79 3.66
CA GLN A 25 9.41 -5.50 3.69
C GLN A 25 7.98 -5.56 4.24
N LEU A 26 7.19 -6.56 3.83
CA LEU A 26 5.86 -6.79 4.36
C LEU A 26 5.93 -7.13 5.85
N LEU A 27 6.87 -7.97 6.26
CA LEU A 27 7.11 -8.31 7.67
C LEU A 27 7.48 -7.08 8.50
N ARG A 28 8.38 -6.22 7.99
CA ARG A 28 8.73 -4.96 8.66
C ARG A 28 7.55 -4.01 8.77
N THR A 29 6.70 -3.95 7.75
CA THR A 29 5.50 -3.10 7.77
C THR A 29 4.47 -3.64 8.76
N PHE A 30 4.29 -4.97 8.81
CA PHE A 30 3.50 -5.65 9.84
C PHE A 30 4.00 -5.33 11.25
N LEU A 31 5.31 -5.48 11.52
CA LEU A 31 5.90 -5.17 12.82
C LEU A 31 5.77 -3.69 13.19
N GLY A 32 5.92 -2.79 12.23
CA GLY A 32 5.68 -1.37 12.46
C GLY A 32 4.20 -1.07 12.72
N GLY A 33 3.27 -1.80 12.09
CA GLY A 33 1.85 -1.74 12.42
C GLY A 33 1.57 -2.21 13.85
N ALA A 34 2.12 -3.36 14.22
CA ALA A 34 1.96 -3.96 15.53
C ALA A 34 2.51 -3.07 16.65
N VAL A 35 3.74 -2.57 16.51
CA VAL A 35 4.41 -1.86 17.61
C VAL A 35 4.24 -0.34 17.51
N LEU A 36 4.67 0.25 16.39
CA LEU A 36 4.75 1.70 16.25
C LEU A 36 3.38 2.35 16.09
N ILE A 37 2.54 1.83 15.18
CA ILE A 37 1.19 2.40 14.98
C ILE A 37 0.37 2.25 16.24
N THR A 38 0.36 1.08 16.87
CA THR A 38 -0.39 0.84 18.12
C THR A 38 0.02 1.81 19.23
N ALA A 39 1.33 2.02 19.43
CA ALA A 39 1.81 2.96 20.45
C ALA A 39 1.38 4.41 20.14
N LEU A 40 1.44 4.83 18.89
CA LEU A 40 1.02 6.18 18.47
C LEU A 40 -0.50 6.36 18.56
N ALA A 41 -1.28 5.35 18.15
CA ALA A 41 -2.73 5.35 18.26
C ALA A 41 -3.16 5.44 19.72
N LEU A 42 -2.53 4.67 20.61
CA LEU A 42 -2.79 4.75 22.05
C LEU A 42 -2.48 6.14 22.61
N ALA A 43 -1.35 6.74 22.24
CA ALA A 43 -1.00 8.09 22.68
C ALA A 43 -2.02 9.14 22.18
N ALA A 44 -2.48 9.01 20.94
CA ALA A 44 -3.52 9.87 20.39
C ALA A 44 -4.88 9.66 21.09
N GLN A 45 -5.27 8.42 21.38
CA GLN A 45 -6.49 8.09 22.13
C GLN A 45 -6.47 8.67 23.55
N LEU A 46 -5.34 8.52 24.26
CA LEU A 46 -5.15 9.04 25.62
C LEU A 46 -5.15 10.58 25.69
N THR A 47 -4.89 11.27 24.57
CA THR A 47 -4.88 12.73 24.51
C THR A 47 -6.20 13.30 23.98
N LEU A 48 -6.67 12.79 22.83
CA LEU A 48 -7.90 13.26 22.18
C LEU A 48 -9.16 12.85 22.93
N GLY A 49 -9.22 11.64 23.50
CA GLY A 49 -10.38 11.15 24.24
C GLY A 49 -10.80 12.09 25.38
N PRO A 50 -9.90 12.42 26.33
CA PRO A 50 -10.23 13.36 27.41
C PRO A 50 -10.57 14.77 26.93
N LEU A 51 -9.91 15.27 25.87
CA LEU A 51 -10.22 16.57 25.30
C LEU A 51 -11.63 16.60 24.70
N LEU A 52 -12.00 15.58 23.93
CA LEU A 52 -13.35 15.44 23.38
C LEU A 52 -14.39 15.27 24.49
N ALA A 53 -14.09 14.51 25.53
CA ALA A 53 -14.98 14.37 26.68
C ALA A 53 -15.20 15.72 27.38
N ALA A 54 -14.13 16.51 27.60
CA ALA A 54 -14.23 17.83 28.21
C ALA A 54 -15.06 18.82 27.37
N LEU A 55 -14.97 18.74 26.04
CA LEU A 55 -15.75 19.57 25.12
C LEU A 55 -17.22 19.12 25.04
N CYS A 56 -17.46 17.82 24.90
CA CYS A 56 -18.80 17.28 24.65
C CYS A 56 -19.66 17.17 25.91
N PHE A 57 -19.04 17.00 27.09
CA PHE A 57 -19.73 16.95 28.39
C PHE A 57 -19.65 18.27 29.15
N PHE A 58 -19.51 19.39 28.45
CA PHE A 58 -19.38 20.70 29.09
C PHE A 58 -20.61 21.07 29.93
N ASP A 59 -21.80 20.70 29.47
CA ASP A 59 -23.09 20.86 30.16
C ASP A 59 -23.17 20.03 31.46
N GLN A 60 -22.54 18.84 31.47
CA GLN A 60 -22.53 17.91 32.59
C GLN A 60 -21.31 18.05 33.50
N ARG A 61 -20.41 19.00 33.23
CA ARG A 61 -19.14 19.17 33.94
C ARG A 61 -19.29 19.16 35.46
N LYS A 62 -20.28 19.89 36.01
CA LYS A 62 -20.50 19.96 37.46
C LYS A 62 -20.90 18.60 38.05
N SER A 63 -21.77 17.86 37.36
CA SER A 63 -22.20 16.51 37.79
C SER A 63 -21.02 15.55 37.79
N ILE A 64 -20.24 15.53 36.70
CA ILE A 64 -19.05 14.68 36.56
C ILE A 64 -18.01 15.04 37.62
N GLN A 65 -17.72 16.32 37.83
CA GLN A 65 -16.78 16.78 38.87
C GLN A 65 -17.25 16.37 40.26
N ASN A 66 -18.55 16.47 40.57
CA ASN A 66 -19.09 16.05 41.85
C ASN A 66 -19.00 14.52 42.06
N GLN A 67 -19.26 13.72 41.03
CA GLN A 67 -19.09 12.26 41.07
C GLN A 67 -17.63 11.87 41.28
N LEU A 68 -16.72 12.51 40.54
CA LEU A 68 -15.29 12.28 40.65
C LEU A 68 -14.74 12.72 42.02
N HIS A 69 -15.21 13.86 42.53
CA HIS A 69 -14.85 14.35 43.87
C HIS A 69 -15.35 13.39 44.94
N LYS A 70 -16.60 12.91 44.86
CA LYS A 70 -17.10 11.86 45.76
C LYS A 70 -16.24 10.60 45.67
N TYR A 71 -15.80 10.19 44.49
CA TYR A 71 -14.97 9.00 44.37
C TYR A 71 -13.59 9.15 45.03
N PHE A 72 -12.93 10.30 44.85
CA PHE A 72 -11.58 10.52 45.38
C PHE A 72 -11.54 10.98 46.84
N TYR A 73 -12.59 11.65 47.31
CA TYR A 73 -12.62 12.32 48.62
C TYR A 73 -13.75 11.82 49.53
N ALA A 74 -14.57 10.85 49.11
CA ALA A 74 -15.48 10.20 50.05
C ALA A 74 -14.66 9.60 51.19
N PRO A 75 -15.05 9.82 52.45
CA PRO A 75 -14.37 9.28 53.61
C PRO A 75 -14.64 7.77 53.71
N GLY A 76 -13.91 6.99 52.91
CA GLY A 76 -13.82 5.54 53.01
C GLY A 76 -12.50 5.14 53.64
N ASP A 77 -12.54 4.68 54.89
CA ASP A 77 -11.49 3.94 55.60
C ASP A 77 -10.05 4.46 55.45
N GLY A 78 -9.82 5.73 55.78
CA GLY A 78 -8.60 6.20 56.45
C GLY A 78 -7.24 6.08 55.75
N ARG A 79 -7.12 5.59 54.51
CA ARG A 79 -5.86 5.67 53.75
C ARG A 79 -6.08 5.97 52.27
N PRO A 80 -5.49 7.04 51.72
CA PRO A 80 -5.43 7.25 50.28
C PRO A 80 -4.54 6.15 49.68
N ARG A 81 -5.15 5.06 49.21
CA ARG A 81 -4.41 4.07 48.41
C ARG A 81 -4.22 4.64 47.02
N PRO A 82 -3.00 4.62 46.45
CA PRO A 82 -2.79 5.06 45.08
C PRO A 82 -3.74 4.30 44.14
N ALA A 83 -4.46 5.04 43.30
CA ALA A 83 -5.35 4.47 42.31
C ALA A 83 -4.49 3.75 41.25
N HIS A 84 -4.26 2.45 41.42
CA HIS A 84 -3.67 1.64 40.36
C HIS A 84 -4.54 1.75 39.10
N ALA A 85 -3.92 1.80 37.91
CA ALA A 85 -4.57 1.93 36.60
C ALA A 85 -5.91 1.15 36.40
N PRO A 86 -6.07 -0.12 36.84
CA PRO A 86 -7.35 -0.82 36.71
C PRO A 86 -8.50 -0.16 37.48
N LYS A 87 -8.23 0.56 38.57
CA LYS A 87 -9.25 1.31 39.30
C LYS A 87 -9.75 2.51 38.49
N MET A 88 -8.89 3.22 37.76
CA MET A 88 -9.29 4.38 36.95
C MET A 88 -10.26 3.99 35.84
N ALA A 89 -10.00 2.89 35.14
CA ALA A 89 -10.91 2.38 34.11
C ALA A 89 -12.29 2.04 34.72
N LYS A 90 -12.29 1.41 35.90
CA LYS A 90 -13.53 1.14 36.64
C LYS A 90 -14.25 2.43 37.06
N VAL A 91 -13.53 3.44 37.56
CA VAL A 91 -14.11 4.75 37.89
C VAL A 91 -14.80 5.36 36.66
N LEU A 92 -14.14 5.33 35.51
CA LEU A 92 -14.67 5.89 34.28
C LEU A 92 -15.93 5.15 33.80
N MET A 93 -15.99 3.82 33.97
CA MET A 93 -17.19 3.04 33.67
C MET A 93 -18.33 3.27 34.67
N ASP A 94 -18.00 3.56 35.92
CA ASP A 94 -18.99 3.82 36.98
C ASP A 94 -19.57 5.26 36.93
N LEU A 95 -19.04 6.14 36.06
CA LEU A 95 -19.56 7.50 35.89
C LEU A 95 -20.97 7.45 35.28
N LYS A 96 -21.94 8.00 36.02
CA LYS A 96 -23.30 8.19 35.53
C LYS A 96 -23.34 9.44 34.65
N ILE A 97 -23.19 9.23 33.35
CA ILE A 97 -23.26 10.29 32.33
C ILE A 97 -24.67 10.24 31.73
N ASP A 98 -25.34 11.38 31.73
CA ASP A 98 -26.65 11.53 31.11
C ASP A 98 -26.48 11.49 29.58
N LYS A 99 -27.36 10.72 28.91
CA LYS A 99 -27.35 10.50 27.45
C LYS A 99 -27.89 11.74 26.69
N THR A 100 -27.20 12.87 26.85
CA THR A 100 -27.51 14.16 26.21
C THR A 100 -27.05 14.17 24.74
N VAL A 101 -27.36 15.26 24.02
CA VAL A 101 -26.80 15.52 22.69
C VAL A 101 -25.26 15.51 22.72
N GLY A 102 -24.66 16.06 23.78
CA GLY A 102 -23.21 16.04 23.99
C GLY A 102 -22.65 14.62 24.03
N TYR A 103 -23.37 13.67 24.67
CA TYR A 103 -22.98 12.26 24.68
C TYR A 103 -22.98 11.63 23.29
N LEU A 104 -24.00 11.87 22.47
CA LEU A 104 -24.03 11.36 21.10
C LEU A 104 -22.91 11.97 20.22
N LEU A 105 -22.65 13.27 20.39
CA LEU A 105 -21.52 13.95 19.71
C LEU A 105 -20.17 13.38 20.15
N PHE A 106 -20.03 13.04 21.43
CA PHE A 106 -18.82 12.38 21.94
C PHE A 106 -18.61 11.02 21.29
N LEU A 107 -19.65 10.17 21.22
CA LEU A 107 -19.54 8.86 20.57
C LEU A 107 -19.17 8.99 19.08
N LEU A 108 -19.77 9.94 18.37
CA LEU A 108 -19.46 10.23 16.98
C LEU A 108 -18.02 10.72 16.81
N ALA A 109 -17.56 11.61 17.67
CA ALA A 109 -16.20 12.14 17.61
C ALA A 109 -15.16 11.06 17.94
N VAL A 110 -15.41 10.22 18.95
CA VAL A 110 -14.51 9.13 19.30
C VAL A 110 -14.44 8.11 18.17
N SER A 111 -15.55 7.73 17.55
CA SER A 111 -15.53 6.75 16.46
C SER A 111 -14.88 7.29 15.18
N PHE A 112 -15.25 8.48 14.71
CA PHE A 112 -14.75 9.00 13.42
C PHE A 112 -13.40 9.72 13.51
N ILE A 113 -13.12 10.41 14.62
CA ILE A 113 -11.88 11.19 14.77
C ILE A 113 -10.82 10.33 15.45
N VAL A 114 -11.13 9.76 16.61
CA VAL A 114 -10.11 9.10 17.44
C VAL A 114 -9.80 7.69 16.94
N ALA A 115 -10.81 6.86 16.70
CA ALA A 115 -10.59 5.51 16.18
C ALA A 115 -10.28 5.56 14.67
N ALA A 116 -11.21 6.06 13.86
CA ALA A 116 -11.07 5.95 12.41
C ALA A 116 -9.99 6.88 11.81
N LEU A 117 -10.09 8.21 11.98
CA LEU A 117 -9.17 9.15 11.32
C LEU A 117 -7.71 8.95 11.75
N VAL A 118 -7.44 8.85 13.05
CA VAL A 118 -6.06 8.66 13.54
C VAL A 118 -5.49 7.34 13.04
N GLU A 119 -6.21 6.24 13.17
CA GLU A 119 -5.68 4.93 12.82
C GLU A 119 -5.48 4.77 11.31
N GLU A 120 -6.44 5.21 10.49
CA GLU A 120 -6.30 5.18 9.03
C GLU A 120 -5.17 6.11 8.55
N PHE A 121 -5.00 7.26 9.21
CA PHE A 121 -3.88 8.15 8.92
C PHE A 121 -2.54 7.50 9.26
N LEU A 122 -2.42 6.80 10.40
CA LEU A 122 -1.18 6.12 10.78
C LEU A 122 -0.86 4.92 9.87
N LYS A 123 -1.88 4.15 9.43
CA LYS A 123 -1.73 3.08 8.42
C LYS A 123 -1.30 3.61 7.06
N TYR A 124 -1.77 4.79 6.69
CA TYR A 124 -1.26 5.49 5.51
C TYR A 124 0.19 5.97 5.73
N TRP A 125 0.47 6.56 6.89
CA TRP A 125 1.77 7.14 7.22
C TRP A 125 2.90 6.10 7.27
N ILE A 126 2.65 4.90 7.78
CA ILE A 126 3.70 3.85 7.85
C ILE A 126 4.20 3.46 6.46
N VAL A 127 3.36 3.46 5.43
CA VAL A 127 3.77 3.10 4.07
C VAL A 127 4.28 4.32 3.31
N GLN A 128 3.65 5.49 3.51
CA GLN A 128 4.16 6.74 2.93
C GLN A 128 5.56 7.08 3.42
N GLY A 129 5.81 6.80 4.70
CA GLY A 129 7.01 7.12 5.43
C GLY A 129 7.36 8.58 5.31
N THR A 130 6.45 9.54 5.52
CA THR A 130 6.86 10.95 5.51
C THR A 130 7.62 11.26 6.79
N CYS A 131 8.95 11.15 6.76
CA CYS A 131 9.79 12.06 7.52
C CYS A 131 10.05 13.28 6.64
N CYS A 132 9.79 14.45 7.18
CA CYS A 132 9.79 15.77 6.53
C CYS A 132 11.20 16.24 6.11
N CYS A 133 12.07 15.36 5.62
CA CYS A 133 13.35 15.75 5.03
C CYS A 133 13.14 16.14 3.56
N GLY A 134 12.17 17.01 3.31
CA GLY A 134 12.09 17.76 2.07
C GLY A 134 13.21 18.78 2.07
N SER A 135 14.06 18.75 1.05
CA SER A 135 15.14 19.70 0.80
C SER A 135 14.59 21.09 0.45
N SER A 136 13.88 21.73 1.38
CA SER A 136 13.69 23.17 1.36
C SER A 136 14.50 23.74 2.50
N ARG A 137 15.52 24.52 2.12
CA ARG A 137 16.40 25.25 3.01
C ARG A 137 15.55 25.99 4.06
N ARG A 138 16.01 25.92 5.31
CA ARG A 138 15.60 26.68 6.50
C ARG A 138 14.62 25.95 7.45
N VAL A 139 15.22 25.46 8.53
CA VAL A 139 14.72 25.50 9.91
C VAL A 139 13.46 24.67 10.19
N CYS A 140 13.60 23.35 10.41
CA CYS A 140 12.81 22.63 11.43
C CYS A 140 13.19 21.15 11.66
N CYS A 141 14.45 20.74 11.52
CA CYS A 141 14.86 19.41 12.03
C CYS A 141 15.24 19.56 13.50
N ILE A 142 14.28 19.32 14.40
CA ILE A 142 14.56 19.11 15.83
C ILE A 142 15.46 17.87 15.96
N ARG A 143 16.75 18.17 16.15
CA ARG A 143 17.86 17.42 16.76
C ARG A 143 17.74 15.90 16.94
N SER A 144 18.47 15.20 16.07
CA SER A 144 19.67 14.39 16.40
C SER A 144 19.59 12.94 16.90
N LEU A 145 18.45 12.33 17.20
CA LEU A 145 18.45 10.91 17.62
C LEU A 145 18.10 9.89 16.52
N PHE A 146 17.37 10.27 15.46
CA PHE A 146 16.87 9.30 14.46
C PHE A 146 17.05 9.68 12.98
N CYS A 147 17.72 10.78 12.65
CA CYS A 147 17.84 11.22 11.25
C CYS A 147 19.27 11.00 10.70
N CYS A 148 19.45 10.01 9.83
CA CYS A 148 20.74 9.64 9.21
C CYS A 148 21.22 10.61 8.11
N CYS A 149 20.55 11.73 7.86
CA CYS A 149 20.91 12.68 6.81
C CYS A 149 21.97 13.69 7.30
N LYS A 150 23.16 13.21 7.68
CA LYS A 150 24.34 14.07 7.84
C LYS A 150 24.91 14.38 6.45
N SER A 151 24.38 15.43 5.83
CA SER A 151 24.97 16.05 4.64
C SER A 151 26.36 16.57 5.01
N LYS A 152 27.40 15.94 4.46
CA LYS A 152 28.75 16.52 4.42
C LYS A 152 28.94 17.07 3.01
N ASN A 153 29.29 18.35 2.95
CA ASN A 153 29.62 19.11 1.75
C ASN A 153 30.60 18.36 0.82
N GLY A 154 30.49 18.65 -0.49
CA GLY A 154 31.57 18.43 -1.45
C GLY A 154 31.21 17.52 -2.62
N SER A 155 30.79 18.15 -3.72
CA SER A 155 31.00 17.78 -5.13
C SER A 155 31.68 16.43 -5.42
N VAL A 156 30.93 15.33 -5.35
CA VAL A 156 31.29 14.06 -6.00
C VAL A 156 30.05 13.54 -6.72
N PRO A 157 30.14 13.13 -8.00
CA PRO A 157 28.99 12.65 -8.76
C PRO A 157 28.25 11.52 -8.02
N ALA A 158 26.92 11.65 -7.93
CA ALA A 158 26.06 10.91 -7.00
C ALA A 158 26.08 9.39 -7.17
N PHE A 159 26.58 8.88 -8.30
CA PHE A 159 26.57 7.45 -8.62
C PHE A 159 27.73 6.66 -7.99
N SER A 160 28.93 7.26 -7.86
CA SER A 160 30.09 6.58 -7.27
C SER A 160 30.05 6.55 -5.74
N ALA A 161 29.54 7.61 -5.10
CA ALA A 161 29.43 7.70 -3.64
C ALA A 161 28.37 6.74 -3.04
N LEU A 162 27.30 6.43 -3.79
CA LEU A 162 26.26 5.48 -3.35
C LEU A 162 26.76 4.04 -3.38
N LYS A 163 27.48 3.64 -4.44
CA LYS A 163 28.09 2.31 -4.56
C LYS A 163 29.15 2.07 -3.47
N GLN A 164 29.94 3.10 -3.15
CA GLN A 164 30.99 3.01 -2.13
C GLN A 164 30.45 3.01 -0.68
N ARG A 165 29.34 3.69 -0.39
CA ARG A 165 28.68 3.65 0.93
C ARG A 165 27.95 2.34 1.21
N GLN A 166 27.42 1.69 0.17
CA GLN A 166 26.75 0.41 0.32
C GLN A 166 27.72 -0.74 0.64
N GLN A 167 29.00 -0.60 0.29
CA GLN A 167 30.04 -1.60 0.58
C GLN A 167 30.79 -1.39 1.92
N ARG A 168 30.86 -0.16 2.47
CA ARG A 168 31.71 0.12 3.65
C ARG A 168 31.02 0.15 5.00
N HIS A 169 29.69 0.16 5.06
CA HIS A 169 28.98 0.16 6.34
C HIS A 169 28.04 -1.03 6.44
N GLY A 170 28.50 -2.02 7.20
CA GLY A 170 27.79 -3.24 7.54
C GLY A 170 26.35 -2.99 7.98
N ALA A 171 25.53 -3.98 7.65
CA ALA A 171 24.06 -4.01 7.61
C ALA A 171 23.28 -3.65 8.89
N ILE A 172 23.91 -3.16 9.97
CA ILE A 172 23.29 -3.16 11.30
C ILE A 172 22.87 -1.76 11.79
N ARG A 173 23.41 -0.67 11.23
CA ARG A 173 23.14 0.70 11.75
C ARG A 173 22.03 1.48 11.03
N GLY A 174 21.32 0.87 10.10
CA GLY A 174 20.23 1.48 9.32
C GLY A 174 18.83 0.95 9.68
N MET A 175 18.66 0.44 10.91
CA MET A 175 17.54 -0.44 11.30
C MET A 175 16.15 0.21 11.26
N MET A 176 16.05 1.52 11.03
CA MET A 176 14.79 2.22 10.73
C MET A 176 14.97 3.31 9.67
N CYS A 177 15.76 3.04 8.63
CA CYS A 177 15.89 3.95 7.49
C CYS A 177 14.59 4.01 6.68
N HIS A 178 13.66 4.86 7.15
CA HIS A 178 12.61 5.58 6.43
C HIS A 178 11.69 4.74 5.50
N PRO A 179 10.42 4.51 5.88
CA PRO A 179 9.48 3.68 5.10
C PRO A 179 9.21 4.17 3.67
N SER A 180 9.48 5.43 3.35
CA SER A 180 9.37 5.93 1.96
C SER A 180 10.30 5.21 0.96
N ARG A 181 11.27 4.41 1.44
CA ARG A 181 12.03 3.50 0.60
C ARG A 181 11.16 2.41 -0.03
N LEU A 182 10.04 2.03 0.60
CA LEU A 182 9.05 1.09 0.05
C LEU A 182 8.36 1.66 -1.20
N LEU A 183 8.08 2.96 -1.19
CA LEU A 183 7.37 3.61 -2.30
C LEU A 183 8.27 4.05 -3.47
N PHE A 184 9.57 4.28 -3.27
CA PHE A 184 10.33 5.07 -4.25
C PHE A 184 11.76 4.61 -4.57
N TYR A 185 12.27 3.50 -4.01
CA TYR A 185 13.69 3.11 -4.21
C TYR A 185 13.94 1.88 -5.09
N HIS A 186 12.91 1.17 -5.55
CA HIS A 186 13.09 0.04 -6.46
C HIS A 186 12.83 0.43 -7.92
N ARG A 187 13.58 -0.17 -8.86
CA ARG A 187 13.30 -0.13 -10.30
C ARG A 187 11.79 -0.38 -10.46
N PRO A 188 11.02 0.59 -10.99
CA PRO A 188 9.55 0.57 -11.03
C PRO A 188 8.94 -0.56 -11.87
N HIS A 189 9.08 -1.81 -11.45
CA HIS A 189 8.29 -2.89 -12.04
C HIS A 189 6.80 -2.61 -11.80
N ALA A 190 5.93 -3.04 -12.72
CA ALA A 190 4.48 -2.93 -12.58
C ALA A 190 3.94 -3.62 -11.31
N ASN A 191 4.74 -4.49 -10.67
CA ASN A 191 4.46 -5.10 -9.37
C ASN A 191 4.47 -4.09 -8.20
N HIS A 192 5.07 -2.90 -8.38
CA HIS A 192 5.28 -1.95 -7.29
C HIS A 192 3.96 -1.42 -6.69
N ALA A 193 2.96 -1.11 -7.52
CA ALA A 193 1.65 -0.67 -7.04
C ALA A 193 0.96 -1.75 -6.18
N PHE A 194 1.14 -3.02 -6.53
CA PHE A 194 0.61 -4.16 -5.78
C PHE A 194 1.36 -4.37 -4.45
N VAL A 195 2.70 -4.27 -4.45
CA VAL A 195 3.50 -4.33 -3.21
C VAL A 195 3.08 -3.21 -2.24
N VAL A 196 2.78 -2.02 -2.74
CA VAL A 196 2.27 -0.91 -1.94
C VAL A 196 0.92 -1.24 -1.31
N PHE A 197 -0.01 -1.81 -2.08
CA PHE A 197 -1.28 -2.32 -1.54
C PHE A 197 -1.05 -3.35 -0.43
N LEU A 198 -0.22 -4.37 -0.67
CA LEU A 198 0.09 -5.40 0.31
C LEU A 198 0.76 -4.84 1.57
N ALA A 199 1.63 -3.84 1.43
CA ALA A 199 2.29 -3.20 2.56
C ALA A 199 1.29 -2.51 3.48
N VAL A 200 0.29 -1.78 2.93
CA VAL A 200 -0.74 -1.14 3.76
C VAL A 200 -1.58 -2.19 4.48
N VAL A 201 -1.97 -3.27 3.78
CA VAL A 201 -2.71 -4.39 4.40
C VAL A 201 -1.89 -5.06 5.51
N ALA A 202 -0.59 -5.30 5.29
CA ALA A 202 0.30 -5.86 6.29
C ALA A 202 0.42 -4.97 7.54
N GLY A 203 0.56 -3.66 7.37
CA GLY A 203 0.57 -2.69 8.46
C GLY A 203 -0.76 -2.67 9.23
N ALA A 204 -1.89 -2.70 8.52
CA ALA A 204 -3.21 -2.75 9.13
C ALA A 204 -3.45 -4.06 9.91
N LEU A 205 -2.98 -5.20 9.38
CA LEU A 205 -3.05 -6.50 10.05
C LEU A 205 -2.21 -6.50 11.33
N GLY A 206 -0.98 -5.98 11.27
CA GLY A 206 -0.11 -5.87 12.44
C GLY A 206 -0.74 -5.02 13.55
N PHE A 207 -1.30 -3.86 13.18
CA PHE A 207 -2.05 -3.01 14.10
C PHE A 207 -3.23 -3.77 14.74
N SER A 208 -4.05 -4.44 13.93
CA SER A 208 -5.21 -5.17 14.42
C SER A 208 -4.86 -6.30 15.39
N VAL A 209 -3.77 -7.04 15.14
CA VAL A 209 -3.30 -8.08 16.06
C VAL A 209 -3.05 -7.51 17.45
N MET A 210 -2.33 -6.39 17.53
CA MET A 210 -1.96 -5.80 18.82
C MET A 210 -3.15 -5.13 19.51
N GLU A 211 -4.00 -4.47 18.75
CA GLU A 211 -5.23 -3.87 19.28
C GLU A 211 -6.18 -4.95 19.85
N ASN A 212 -6.47 -6.00 19.09
CA ASN A 212 -7.30 -7.12 19.54
C ASN A 212 -6.70 -7.84 20.74
N THR A 213 -5.38 -7.99 20.78
CA THR A 213 -4.68 -8.53 21.96
C THR A 213 -4.92 -7.64 23.18
N GLY A 214 -4.84 -6.32 23.03
CA GLY A 214 -5.14 -5.36 24.11
C GLY A 214 -6.56 -5.52 24.66
N TYR A 215 -7.57 -5.56 23.78
CA TYR A 215 -8.96 -5.77 24.19
C TYR A 215 -9.20 -7.13 24.86
N ALA A 216 -8.64 -8.21 24.31
CA ALA A 216 -8.76 -9.54 24.89
C ALA A 216 -8.10 -9.61 26.28
N LEU A 217 -6.94 -8.97 26.46
CA LEU A 217 -6.26 -8.92 27.75
C LEU A 217 -6.99 -8.05 28.78
N ALA A 218 -7.74 -7.04 28.34
CA ALA A 218 -8.54 -6.17 29.19
C ALA A 218 -9.83 -6.84 29.71
N ALA A 219 -10.27 -7.96 29.12
CA ALA A 219 -11.45 -8.68 29.58
C ALA A 219 -11.24 -9.36 30.95
N ALA A 220 -12.29 -9.40 31.77
CA ALA A 220 -12.19 -9.73 33.19
C ALA A 220 -11.89 -11.21 33.45
N THR A 221 -12.60 -12.13 32.79
CA THR A 221 -12.44 -13.58 32.99
C THR A 221 -11.76 -14.23 31.79
N PHE A 222 -11.06 -15.35 31.99
CA PHE A 222 -10.41 -16.09 30.89
C PHE A 222 -11.38 -16.46 29.76
N ARG A 223 -12.62 -16.83 30.10
CA ARG A 223 -13.68 -17.09 29.13
C ARG A 223 -13.99 -15.84 28.28
N ASP A 224 -14.11 -14.68 28.91
CA ASP A 224 -14.36 -13.41 28.21
C ASP A 224 -13.16 -13.01 27.34
N LYS A 225 -11.92 -13.33 27.76
CA LYS A 225 -10.72 -13.11 26.93
C LYS A 225 -10.79 -13.91 25.63
N ILE A 226 -11.13 -15.19 25.72
CA ILE A 226 -11.29 -16.07 24.54
C ILE A 226 -12.44 -15.56 23.67
N ALA A 227 -13.60 -15.25 24.26
CA ALA A 227 -14.75 -14.78 23.52
C ALA A 227 -14.45 -13.45 22.79
N THR A 228 -13.82 -12.51 23.49
CA THR A 228 -13.38 -11.22 22.92
C THR A 228 -12.39 -11.42 21.80
N ALA A 229 -11.37 -12.28 22.00
CA ALA A 229 -10.39 -12.60 20.97
C ALA A 229 -11.06 -13.21 19.73
N ALA A 230 -11.98 -14.15 19.89
CA ALA A 230 -12.69 -14.79 18.79
C ALA A 230 -13.58 -13.79 18.02
N LEU A 231 -14.44 -13.05 18.73
CA LEU A 231 -15.35 -12.08 18.12
C LEU A 231 -14.58 -10.99 17.39
N ARG A 232 -13.52 -10.44 17.98
CA ARG A 232 -12.69 -9.41 17.33
C ARG A 232 -11.86 -9.96 16.18
N SER A 233 -11.41 -11.21 16.24
CA SER A 233 -10.71 -11.84 15.11
C SER A 233 -11.61 -12.02 13.89
N ILE A 234 -12.90 -12.28 14.09
CA ILE A 234 -13.88 -12.46 13.00
C ILE A 234 -14.42 -11.13 12.48
N SER A 235 -14.41 -10.08 13.31
CA SER A 235 -15.00 -8.78 12.95
C SER A 235 -13.97 -7.67 12.76
N SER A 236 -13.23 -7.31 13.82
CA SER A 236 -12.23 -6.24 13.81
C SER A 236 -11.08 -6.53 12.85
N THR A 237 -10.49 -7.73 12.86
CA THR A 237 -9.36 -8.03 11.96
C THR A 237 -9.72 -7.85 10.48
N PRO A 238 -10.83 -8.41 9.98
CA PRO A 238 -11.30 -8.10 8.63
C PRO A 238 -11.55 -6.62 8.39
N LEU A 239 -12.12 -5.87 9.35
CA LEU A 239 -12.33 -4.43 9.21
C LEU A 239 -11.02 -3.70 8.92
N HIS A 240 -9.97 -3.91 9.73
CA HIS A 240 -8.68 -3.24 9.51
C HIS A 240 -8.04 -3.66 8.19
N CYS A 241 -8.10 -4.94 7.83
CA CYS A 241 -7.60 -5.42 6.55
C CYS A 241 -8.35 -4.81 5.36
N ILE A 242 -9.67 -4.68 5.44
CA ILE A 242 -10.49 -4.06 4.39
C ILE A 242 -10.18 -2.57 4.29
N CYS A 243 -10.14 -1.84 5.41
CA CYS A 243 -9.82 -0.41 5.44
C CYS A 243 -8.39 -0.14 4.93
N GLY A 244 -7.42 -0.93 5.39
CA GLY A 244 -6.04 -0.91 4.88
C GLY A 244 -5.97 -1.25 3.39
N GLY A 245 -6.76 -2.22 2.92
CA GLY A 245 -6.87 -2.56 1.51
C GLY A 245 -7.42 -1.42 0.67
N ILE A 246 -8.47 -0.73 1.13
CA ILE A 246 -9.06 0.42 0.44
C ILE A 246 -8.04 1.55 0.33
N THR A 247 -7.37 1.88 1.44
CA THR A 247 -6.29 2.88 1.48
C THR A 247 -5.14 2.48 0.55
N GLY A 248 -4.75 1.20 0.55
CA GLY A 248 -3.71 0.65 -0.31
C GLY A 248 -4.04 0.75 -1.80
N VAL A 249 -5.26 0.35 -2.21
CA VAL A 249 -5.73 0.46 -3.60
C VAL A 249 -5.76 1.91 -4.06
N ARG A 250 -6.30 2.83 -3.24
CA ARG A 250 -6.34 4.26 -3.56
C ARG A 250 -4.95 4.86 -3.74
N MET A 251 -4.00 4.46 -2.89
CA MET A 251 -2.61 4.89 -3.01
C MET A 251 -1.95 4.31 -4.27
N ALA A 252 -2.17 3.04 -4.56
CA ALA A 252 -1.69 2.37 -5.76
C ALA A 252 -2.27 2.98 -7.06
N GLU A 253 -3.57 3.26 -7.11
CA GLU A 253 -4.23 3.97 -8.23
C GLU A 253 -3.56 5.32 -8.50
N ARG A 254 -3.22 6.09 -7.46
CA ARG A 254 -2.51 7.37 -7.59
C ARG A 254 -1.10 7.21 -8.13
N LEU A 255 -0.37 6.20 -7.67
CA LEU A 255 0.96 5.90 -8.20
C LEU A 255 0.91 5.53 -9.69
N LEU A 256 -0.09 4.75 -10.11
CA LEU A 256 -0.28 4.37 -11.52
C LEU A 256 -0.63 5.58 -12.40
N ALA A 257 -1.53 6.46 -11.93
CA ALA A 257 -1.93 7.64 -12.70
C ALA A 257 -0.75 8.58 -13.02
N HIS A 258 0.17 8.78 -12.08
CA HIS A 258 1.36 9.63 -12.31
C HIS A 258 2.41 8.98 -13.21
N ARG A 259 2.39 7.66 -13.38
CA ARG A 259 3.27 6.97 -14.34
C ARG A 259 2.78 7.13 -15.78
N GLN A 260 1.47 7.18 -16.00
CA GLN A 260 0.89 7.34 -17.34
C GLN A 260 1.15 8.73 -17.95
N GLY A 261 1.40 9.75 -17.12
CA GLY A 261 1.55 11.15 -17.56
C GLY A 261 2.98 11.63 -17.83
N GLY A 262 4.02 10.79 -17.76
CA GLY A 262 5.39 11.21 -18.07
C GLY A 262 6.47 10.16 -17.77
N GLY A 263 7.69 10.38 -18.27
CA GLY A 263 8.82 9.46 -18.08
C GLY A 263 9.04 9.04 -16.62
N GLU A 264 9.59 7.84 -16.42
CA GLU A 264 9.63 7.09 -15.15
C GLU A 264 10.14 7.91 -13.94
N GLN A 265 11.18 8.72 -14.13
CA GLN A 265 11.76 9.56 -13.09
C GLN A 265 10.93 10.82 -12.78
N ARG A 266 10.20 11.34 -13.78
CA ARG A 266 9.28 12.48 -13.62
C ARG A 266 8.00 12.03 -12.92
N GLY A 267 7.47 10.86 -13.28
CA GLY A 267 6.26 10.30 -12.67
C GLY A 267 6.41 9.97 -11.18
N THR A 268 7.54 9.40 -10.77
CA THR A 268 7.81 9.09 -9.35
C THR A 268 7.90 10.34 -8.47
N SER A 269 8.57 11.39 -8.95
CA SER A 269 8.68 12.68 -8.24
C SER A 269 7.34 13.39 -8.13
N ALA A 270 6.55 13.40 -9.22
CA ALA A 270 5.20 13.95 -9.23
C ALA A 270 4.25 13.22 -8.27
N ALA A 271 4.29 11.88 -8.27
CA ALA A 271 3.50 11.06 -7.37
C ALA A 271 3.83 11.33 -5.89
N LYS A 272 5.13 11.47 -5.57
CA LYS A 272 5.56 11.82 -4.21
C LYS A 272 5.06 13.19 -3.78
N ALA A 273 5.14 14.18 -4.67
CA ALA A 273 4.64 15.53 -4.39
C ALA A 273 3.12 15.54 -4.18
N ASP A 274 2.36 14.81 -5.01
CA ASP A 274 0.92 14.70 -4.90
C ASP A 274 0.48 13.97 -3.62
N LEU A 275 1.06 12.80 -3.33
CA LEU A 275 0.81 12.06 -2.08
C LEU A 275 1.21 12.88 -0.84
N GLY A 276 2.15 13.81 -0.97
CA GLY A 276 2.52 14.74 0.10
C GLY A 276 1.43 15.77 0.44
N ARG A 277 0.50 16.07 -0.49
CA ARG A 277 -0.55 17.08 -0.30
C ARG A 277 -1.62 16.57 0.66
N TRP A 278 -1.94 17.38 1.68
CA TRP A 278 -2.98 17.05 2.66
C TRP A 278 -4.32 16.69 2.04
N ARG A 279 -4.76 17.42 1.00
CA ARG A 279 -6.01 17.11 0.28
C ARG A 279 -6.00 15.69 -0.31
N THR A 280 -4.88 15.28 -0.92
CA THR A 280 -4.71 13.95 -1.50
C THR A 280 -4.68 12.88 -0.41
N LYS A 281 -3.98 13.13 0.71
CA LYS A 281 -3.96 12.21 1.86
C LYS A 281 -5.37 11.94 2.38
N ILE A 282 -6.13 13.00 2.67
CA ILE A 282 -7.51 12.88 3.14
C ILE A 282 -8.38 12.15 2.12
N ALA A 283 -8.30 12.49 0.83
CA ALA A 283 -9.08 11.82 -0.20
C ALA A 283 -8.77 10.31 -0.33
N ILE A 284 -7.53 9.88 -0.04
CA ILE A 284 -7.14 8.47 -0.03
C ILE A 284 -7.74 7.73 1.15
N ILE A 285 -7.66 8.29 2.36
CA ILE A 285 -8.08 7.61 3.60
C ILE A 285 -9.56 7.78 3.93
N LEU A 286 -10.23 8.81 3.40
CA LEU A 286 -11.62 9.16 3.75
C LEU A 286 -12.61 7.99 3.62
N PRO A 287 -12.60 7.16 2.56
CA PRO A 287 -13.52 6.02 2.49
C PRO A 287 -13.29 5.00 3.61
N ALA A 288 -12.03 4.75 3.98
CA ALA A 288 -11.67 3.87 5.08
C ALA A 288 -12.13 4.46 6.42
N ILE A 289 -11.97 5.78 6.62
CA ILE A 289 -12.46 6.48 7.81
C ILE A 289 -13.97 6.33 7.96
N ILE A 290 -14.73 6.49 6.88
CA ILE A 290 -16.19 6.38 6.92
C ILE A 290 -16.61 4.96 7.33
N ILE A 291 -15.99 3.94 6.73
CA ILE A 291 -16.30 2.53 7.01
C ILE A 291 -15.93 2.17 8.46
N HIS A 292 -14.71 2.49 8.87
CA HIS A 292 -14.20 2.21 10.20
C HIS A 292 -15.00 2.96 11.27
N GLY A 293 -15.19 4.27 11.09
CA GLY A 293 -15.94 5.09 12.04
C GLY A 293 -17.41 4.68 12.15
N SER A 294 -18.03 4.21 11.05
CA SER A 294 -19.39 3.66 11.09
C SER A 294 -19.45 2.35 11.87
N PHE A 295 -18.45 1.47 11.71
CA PHE A 295 -18.34 0.22 12.44
C PHE A 295 -18.22 0.44 13.96
N ASP A 296 -17.42 1.42 14.39
CA ASP A 296 -17.28 1.72 15.82
C ASP A 296 -18.49 2.47 16.35
N PHE A 297 -19.01 3.43 15.58
CA PHE A 297 -20.16 4.23 15.98
C PHE A 297 -21.38 3.36 16.26
N GLN A 298 -21.68 2.37 15.40
CA GLN A 298 -22.81 1.47 15.63
C GLN A 298 -22.61 0.61 16.90
N LEU A 299 -21.39 0.18 17.20
CA LEU A 299 -21.09 -0.58 18.43
C LEU A 299 -21.27 0.28 19.67
N PHE A 300 -20.74 1.51 19.65
CA PHE A 300 -20.96 2.48 20.72
C PHE A 300 -22.42 2.86 20.87
N LEU A 301 -23.16 2.99 19.76
CA LEU A 301 -24.58 3.31 19.80
C LEU A 301 -25.39 2.16 20.39
N VAL A 302 -25.10 0.90 20.05
CA VAL A 302 -25.74 -0.26 20.68
C VAL A 302 -25.43 -0.28 22.18
N MET A 303 -24.17 -0.10 22.57
CA MET A 303 -23.77 -0.02 23.98
C MET A 303 -24.49 1.11 24.72
N ALA A 304 -24.68 2.25 24.05
CA ALA A 304 -25.37 3.40 24.61
C ALA A 304 -26.89 3.24 24.70
N LEU A 305 -27.52 2.52 23.77
CA LEU A 305 -28.98 2.41 23.70
C LEU A 305 -29.52 1.19 24.45
N VAL A 306 -28.75 0.10 24.53
CA VAL A 306 -29.14 -1.09 25.30
C VAL A 306 -29.14 -0.74 26.78
N THR A 307 -30.25 -1.04 27.45
CA THR A 307 -30.39 -0.85 28.90
C THR A 307 -30.10 -2.16 29.63
N ASP A 308 -29.68 -2.08 30.90
CA ASP A 308 -29.44 -3.25 31.74
C ASP A 308 -30.64 -4.20 31.80
N LYS A 309 -31.86 -3.67 31.73
CA LYS A 309 -33.10 -4.48 31.70
C LYS A 309 -33.23 -5.27 30.41
N MET A 310 -32.90 -4.67 29.26
CA MET A 310 -32.93 -5.34 27.96
C MET A 310 -31.84 -6.42 27.89
N GLU A 311 -30.64 -6.09 28.34
CA GLU A 311 -29.51 -7.01 28.41
C GLU A 311 -29.81 -8.20 29.34
N ALA A 312 -30.37 -7.96 30.52
CA ALA A 312 -30.77 -9.02 31.44
C ALA A 312 -31.89 -9.92 30.87
N ALA A 313 -32.83 -9.35 30.10
CA ALA A 313 -33.91 -10.11 29.48
C ALA A 313 -33.39 -11.02 28.34
N HIS A 314 -32.48 -10.51 27.51
CA HIS A 314 -31.97 -11.22 26.33
C HIS A 314 -30.45 -11.02 26.13
N PRO A 315 -29.61 -11.61 27.00
CA PRO A 315 -28.17 -11.32 27.03
C PRO A 315 -27.49 -11.70 25.71
N THR A 316 -27.77 -12.90 25.19
CA THR A 316 -27.21 -13.37 23.92
C THR A 316 -27.57 -12.46 22.73
N PHE A 317 -28.79 -11.92 22.72
CA PHE A 317 -29.24 -11.08 21.60
C PHE A 317 -28.50 -9.73 21.61
N TYR A 318 -28.49 -9.04 22.74
CA TYR A 318 -27.92 -7.69 22.81
C TYR A 318 -26.39 -7.66 22.93
N GLN A 319 -25.77 -8.65 23.58
CA GLN A 319 -24.31 -8.70 23.70
C GLN A 319 -23.62 -9.27 22.45
N THR A 320 -24.26 -10.22 21.75
CA THR A 320 -23.60 -10.97 20.67
C THR A 320 -24.30 -10.80 19.32
N VAL A 321 -25.58 -11.18 19.22
CA VAL A 321 -26.26 -11.30 17.92
C VAL A 321 -26.41 -9.94 17.24
N LEU A 322 -26.98 -8.95 17.93
CA LEU A 322 -27.25 -7.63 17.37
C LEU A 322 -25.95 -6.90 16.95
N PRO A 323 -24.92 -6.78 17.81
CA PRO A 323 -23.63 -6.23 17.40
C PRO A 323 -23.02 -6.96 16.20
N THR A 324 -23.07 -8.30 16.19
CA THR A 324 -22.49 -9.11 15.10
C THR A 324 -23.20 -8.85 13.77
N ILE A 325 -24.53 -8.78 13.76
CA ILE A 325 -25.30 -8.48 12.54
C ILE A 325 -24.93 -7.10 11.98
N LEU A 326 -24.89 -6.08 12.84
CA LEU A 326 -24.55 -4.72 12.42
C LEU A 326 -23.11 -4.63 11.88
N CYS A 327 -22.16 -5.27 12.57
CA CYS A 327 -20.77 -5.39 12.09
C CYS A 327 -20.69 -6.12 10.75
N LEU A 328 -21.43 -7.20 10.57
CA LEU A 328 -21.42 -8.01 9.35
C LEU A 328 -21.93 -7.21 8.15
N ILE A 329 -22.97 -6.38 8.31
CA ILE A 329 -23.49 -5.51 7.24
C ILE A 329 -22.39 -4.56 6.75
N VAL A 330 -21.68 -3.90 7.66
CA VAL A 330 -20.58 -2.98 7.33
C VAL A 330 -19.42 -3.74 6.67
N LEU A 331 -19.05 -4.92 7.18
CA LEU A 331 -17.98 -5.75 6.64
C LEU A 331 -18.28 -6.26 5.23
N ILE A 332 -19.49 -6.76 4.97
CA ILE A 332 -19.88 -7.25 3.64
C ILE A 332 -19.91 -6.08 2.65
N GLY A 333 -20.54 -4.96 3.01
CA GLY A 333 -20.62 -3.78 2.13
C GLY A 333 -19.24 -3.24 1.78
N SER A 334 -18.36 -3.12 2.78
CA SER A 334 -16.98 -2.65 2.59
C SER A 334 -16.10 -3.63 1.82
N PHE A 335 -16.26 -4.94 2.02
CA PHE A 335 -15.56 -5.97 1.25
C PHE A 335 -15.96 -5.93 -0.23
N VAL A 336 -17.25 -5.83 -0.55
CA VAL A 336 -17.73 -5.69 -1.93
C VAL A 336 -17.15 -4.43 -2.58
N TYR A 337 -17.12 -3.31 -1.84
CA TYR A 337 -16.50 -2.07 -2.29
C TYR A 337 -14.99 -2.25 -2.57
N LEU A 338 -14.24 -2.84 -1.64
CA LEU A 338 -12.82 -3.13 -1.83
C LEU A 338 -12.57 -4.02 -3.05
N ARG A 339 -13.32 -5.12 -3.18
CA ARG A 339 -13.19 -6.06 -4.31
C ARG A 339 -13.38 -5.35 -5.66
N ARG A 340 -14.41 -4.50 -5.78
CA ARG A 340 -14.64 -3.71 -7.00
C ARG A 340 -13.48 -2.75 -7.30
N LYS A 341 -12.94 -2.08 -6.29
CA LYS A 341 -11.80 -1.18 -6.45
C LYS A 341 -10.52 -1.92 -6.81
N LEU A 342 -10.29 -3.08 -6.20
CA LEU A 342 -9.14 -3.92 -6.49
C LEU A 342 -9.16 -4.44 -7.93
N HIS A 343 -10.31 -4.92 -8.42
CA HIS A 343 -10.46 -5.31 -9.82
C HIS A 343 -10.25 -4.14 -10.80
N ALA A 344 -10.77 -2.96 -10.49
CA ALA A 344 -10.54 -1.78 -11.33
C ALA A 344 -9.05 -1.38 -11.38
N MET A 345 -8.33 -1.50 -10.27
CA MET A 345 -6.89 -1.28 -10.20
C MET A 345 -6.12 -2.35 -10.99
N GLU A 346 -6.50 -3.62 -10.85
CA GLU A 346 -5.91 -4.75 -11.59
C GLU A 346 -6.07 -4.56 -13.11
N ASN A 347 -7.26 -4.18 -13.58
CA ASN A 347 -7.50 -3.90 -14.99
C ASN A 347 -6.57 -2.78 -15.52
N LYS A 348 -6.45 -1.67 -14.78
CA LYS A 348 -5.52 -0.58 -15.12
C LYS A 348 -4.06 -1.02 -15.13
N MET A 349 -3.66 -1.86 -14.19
CA MET A 349 -2.30 -2.41 -14.18
C MET A 349 -2.04 -3.28 -15.41
N ASN A 350 -3.03 -4.08 -15.80
CA ASN A 350 -2.92 -4.96 -16.96
C ASN A 350 -2.89 -4.17 -18.27
N GLU A 351 -3.71 -3.12 -18.43
CA GLU A 351 -3.64 -2.19 -19.56
C GLU A 351 -2.23 -1.66 -19.80
N THR A 352 -1.48 -1.33 -18.73
CA THR A 352 -0.09 -0.84 -18.84
C THR A 352 0.96 -1.93 -19.11
N ARG A 353 0.62 -3.22 -18.96
CA ARG A 353 1.54 -4.35 -19.22
C ARG A 353 1.41 -4.95 -20.61
N TYR A 354 0.33 -4.68 -21.32
CA TYR A 354 0.22 -5.05 -22.73
C TYR A 354 1.10 -4.11 -23.56
N MET A 355 2.43 -4.28 -23.46
CA MET A 355 3.27 -4.02 -24.62
C MET A 355 2.82 -5.04 -25.66
N HIS A 356 2.10 -4.57 -26.68
CA HIS A 356 1.93 -5.30 -27.92
C HIS A 356 3.33 -5.50 -28.51
N VAL A 357 4.02 -6.56 -28.09
CA VAL A 357 5.18 -7.06 -28.81
C VAL A 357 4.58 -7.78 -30.00
N ALA A 358 4.37 -7.03 -31.08
CA ALA A 358 4.15 -7.64 -32.39
C ALA A 358 5.44 -8.41 -32.70
N VAL A 359 5.40 -9.73 -32.54
CA VAL A 359 6.44 -10.60 -33.05
C VAL A 359 5.95 -11.00 -34.43
N ASP A 360 6.63 -10.52 -35.46
CA ASP A 360 6.42 -11.06 -36.79
C ASP A 360 6.97 -12.49 -36.78
N LEU A 361 6.06 -13.47 -36.89
CA LEU A 361 6.37 -14.89 -36.80
C LEU A 361 7.02 -15.42 -38.07
N GLU A 362 6.91 -14.73 -39.21
CA GLU A 362 7.53 -15.14 -40.46
C GLU A 362 9.01 -14.75 -40.52
N SER A 363 9.36 -13.55 -40.03
CA SER A 363 10.76 -13.08 -40.01
C SER A 363 11.54 -13.48 -38.76
N GLY A 364 10.83 -13.84 -37.67
CA GLY A 364 11.44 -14.03 -36.35
C GLY A 364 12.04 -12.74 -35.77
N GLN A 365 11.83 -11.60 -36.43
CA GLN A 365 12.40 -10.32 -36.07
C GLN A 365 11.42 -9.58 -35.14
N ARG A 366 11.92 -9.05 -34.03
CA ARG A 366 11.13 -8.19 -33.14
C ARG A 366 10.77 -6.93 -33.92
N MET A 367 9.53 -6.82 -34.39
CA MET A 367 8.99 -5.55 -34.83
C MET A 367 8.93 -4.65 -33.59
N GLY A 368 9.58 -3.49 -33.65
CA GLY A 368 9.69 -2.56 -32.53
C GLY A 368 8.33 -2.31 -31.87
N ALA A 369 8.32 -2.04 -30.57
CA ALA A 369 7.09 -1.86 -29.79
C ALA A 369 6.18 -0.80 -30.45
N VAL A 370 5.11 -1.25 -31.09
CA VAL A 370 4.28 -0.43 -32.01
C VAL A 370 3.53 0.69 -31.27
N ASN A 371 3.43 0.65 -29.94
CA ASN A 371 2.69 1.63 -29.14
C ASN A 371 3.56 2.45 -28.19
N GLY A 372 4.50 3.18 -28.76
CA GLY A 372 5.08 4.33 -28.07
C GLY A 372 5.89 5.15 -29.04
N GLY A 373 5.46 6.38 -29.32
CA GLY A 373 6.27 7.42 -29.94
C GLY A 373 7.44 7.84 -29.03
N PHE A 374 8.27 6.88 -28.65
CA PHE A 374 9.62 7.10 -28.16
C PHE A 374 10.45 7.21 -29.44
N GLY A 375 10.67 8.45 -29.89
CA GLY A 375 11.53 8.72 -31.03
C GLY A 375 12.88 8.02 -30.88
N ASP A 376 13.46 7.67 -32.03
CA ASP A 376 14.68 6.90 -32.28
C ASP A 376 15.98 7.44 -31.64
N GLU A 377 15.92 8.16 -30.51
CA GLU A 377 17.06 8.78 -29.83
C GLU A 377 17.73 7.85 -28.78
N MET A 378 17.72 6.53 -28.99
CA MET A 378 18.43 5.58 -28.12
C MET A 378 19.54 4.81 -28.86
N ASP A 379 20.22 5.48 -29.79
CA ASP A 379 21.58 5.15 -30.21
C ASP A 379 22.58 5.51 -29.09
N PHE A 380 22.50 4.80 -27.95
CA PHE A 380 23.41 4.95 -26.81
C PHE A 380 24.54 3.90 -26.79
N PHE A 381 24.71 3.16 -27.89
CA PHE A 381 25.93 2.40 -28.15
C PHE A 381 26.67 3.07 -29.31
N GLY A 382 27.14 4.29 -29.05
CA GLY A 382 28.24 4.84 -29.83
C GLY A 382 29.44 3.90 -29.66
N ASN A 383 29.93 3.40 -30.79
CA ASN A 383 31.25 2.77 -30.89
C ASN A 383 32.28 3.78 -30.38
N ASP A 384 32.81 3.56 -29.18
CA ASP A 384 34.05 4.20 -28.72
C ASP A 384 35.23 3.48 -29.42
N ASP A 385 35.40 3.73 -30.72
CA ASP A 385 36.62 3.42 -31.47
C ASP A 385 37.23 4.76 -31.93
N ASP A 386 37.89 5.47 -31.01
CA ASP A 386 38.81 6.56 -31.34
C ASP A 386 40.19 6.24 -30.75
N ASN A 387 41.03 5.64 -31.59
CA ASN A 387 42.47 5.87 -31.57
C ASN A 387 42.73 7.29 -32.10
N ASP A 388 43.59 8.06 -31.44
CA ASP A 388 44.83 8.57 -32.05
C ASP A 388 45.48 9.61 -31.13
N ASP A 389 46.63 9.21 -30.56
CA ASP A 389 47.64 10.14 -30.08
C ASP A 389 48.36 10.74 -31.29
N SER A 390 48.47 12.06 -31.24
CA SER A 390 49.16 12.96 -32.16
C SER A 390 50.66 12.67 -32.29
N ASP A 391 51.21 12.89 -33.49
CA ASP A 391 52.38 13.76 -33.74
C ASP A 391 52.87 13.61 -35.19
N ALA A 392 52.75 14.67 -36.00
CA ALA A 392 53.75 15.11 -36.98
C ALA A 392 53.20 16.25 -37.85
N GLU A 393 53.99 17.32 -37.92
CA GLU A 393 53.87 18.47 -38.82
C GLU A 393 54.07 18.05 -40.29
N ASP A 394 53.41 18.74 -41.24
CA ASP A 394 54.08 19.44 -42.35
C ASP A 394 53.06 20.25 -43.19
N GLU A 395 53.53 21.37 -43.75
CA GLU A 395 52.79 22.29 -44.60
C GLU A 395 52.68 21.81 -46.06
N SER A 396 51.59 22.17 -46.76
CA SER A 396 51.58 22.90 -48.05
C SER A 396 50.37 22.62 -48.97
N LEU A 397 49.85 23.73 -49.51
CA LEU A 397 49.23 24.01 -50.82
C LEU A 397 48.26 23.01 -51.54
N VAL A 398 47.07 23.58 -51.83
CA VAL A 398 46.35 23.64 -53.15
C VAL A 398 45.56 22.44 -53.68
N GLN A 399 44.33 22.74 -54.13
CA GLN A 399 43.42 21.98 -55.03
C GLN A 399 42.85 20.67 -54.45
N GLU A 400 41.65 20.18 -54.76
CA GLU A 400 40.62 20.48 -55.76
C GLU A 400 39.32 19.78 -55.28
N GLY A 401 38.18 20.14 -55.87
CA GLY A 401 36.86 19.71 -55.44
C GLY A 401 36.61 18.19 -55.44
N SER A 402 35.72 17.75 -54.54
CA SER A 402 35.08 16.45 -54.68
C SER A 402 33.64 16.45 -54.14
N ASN A 403 32.75 16.02 -55.02
CA ASN A 403 31.31 15.90 -54.86
C ASN A 403 30.92 14.93 -53.73
N ARG A 404 30.38 15.44 -52.61
CA ARG A 404 29.59 14.62 -51.68
C ARG A 404 28.12 14.69 -52.04
N LYS A 405 27.66 13.61 -52.67
CA LYS A 405 26.26 13.33 -53.02
C LYS A 405 25.47 13.09 -51.72
N VAL A 406 24.80 14.14 -51.24
CA VAL A 406 23.82 14.06 -50.14
C VAL A 406 22.64 13.20 -50.62
N ARG A 407 22.45 12.05 -49.98
CA ARG A 407 21.31 11.16 -50.23
C ARG A 407 20.16 11.61 -49.33
N SER A 408 19.15 12.26 -49.91
CA SER A 408 17.91 12.63 -49.23
C SER A 408 17.17 11.39 -48.73
N PRO A 409 16.52 11.42 -47.56
CA PRO A 409 15.65 10.33 -47.10
C PRO A 409 14.35 10.31 -47.93
N PRO A 410 13.78 9.13 -48.20
CA PRO A 410 12.57 9.01 -49.00
C PRO A 410 11.36 9.56 -48.23
N THR A 411 10.79 10.64 -48.75
CA THR A 411 9.45 11.12 -48.43
C THR A 411 8.43 10.26 -49.17
N LYS A 412 7.68 9.43 -48.44
CA LYS A 412 6.33 8.95 -48.78
C LYS A 412 5.74 8.19 -47.60
N GLU A 413 4.90 8.89 -46.83
CA GLU A 413 3.84 8.27 -46.04
C GLU A 413 2.80 7.72 -47.02
N ALA A 414 2.71 6.40 -47.14
CA ALA A 414 1.63 5.74 -47.85
C ALA A 414 1.19 4.52 -47.04
N ASP A 415 0.00 4.69 -46.44
CA ASP A 415 -1.00 3.70 -46.04
C ASP A 415 -0.52 2.33 -45.56
N VAL A 416 -0.60 2.14 -44.24
CA VAL A 416 -1.00 0.87 -43.64
C VAL A 416 -2.20 1.13 -42.75
N THR A 417 -3.35 1.40 -43.37
CA THR A 417 -4.67 1.23 -42.74
C THR A 417 -4.99 -0.25 -42.71
N ILE A 418 -4.97 -0.85 -41.52
CA ILE A 418 -5.48 -2.20 -41.28
C ILE A 418 -6.99 -2.07 -41.07
N ASP A 419 -7.77 -2.37 -42.11
CA ASP A 419 -9.22 -2.53 -41.98
C ASP A 419 -9.50 -3.78 -41.15
N VAL A 420 -9.96 -3.59 -39.91
CA VAL A 420 -10.53 -4.67 -39.10
C VAL A 420 -11.97 -4.87 -39.59
N ALA A 421 -12.18 -5.88 -40.42
CA ALA A 421 -13.50 -6.29 -40.86
C ALA A 421 -14.31 -6.82 -39.67
N ASP A 422 -15.34 -6.07 -39.27
CA ASP A 422 -16.40 -6.50 -38.35
C ASP A 422 -17.27 -7.55 -39.05
N GLY A 423 -16.85 -8.82 -38.98
CA GLY A 423 -17.70 -9.91 -39.45
C GLY A 423 -16.94 -11.19 -39.74
N ASP A 424 -16.50 -11.90 -38.71
CA ASP A 424 -16.55 -13.36 -38.77
C ASP A 424 -16.46 -14.02 -37.39
N ASN A 425 -17.36 -14.97 -37.16
CA ASN A 425 -17.41 -15.86 -35.99
C ASN A 425 -16.30 -16.94 -36.10
N SER A 426 -15.06 -16.55 -36.39
CA SER A 426 -13.93 -17.48 -36.45
C SER A 426 -13.38 -17.76 -35.04
N ASN A 427 -13.23 -19.05 -34.74
CA ASN A 427 -12.67 -19.62 -33.52
C ASN A 427 -11.65 -18.72 -32.79
N GLN A 428 -11.98 -18.35 -31.55
CA GLN A 428 -11.14 -17.56 -30.65
C GLN A 428 -9.69 -18.04 -30.64
N GLY A 429 -8.78 -17.18 -31.10
CA GLY A 429 -7.38 -17.23 -30.70
C GLY A 429 -6.34 -17.16 -31.81
N VAL A 430 -6.73 -17.09 -33.10
CA VAL A 430 -5.79 -16.94 -34.21
C VAL A 430 -6.35 -15.92 -35.21
N ASP A 431 -5.59 -14.90 -35.59
CA ASP A 431 -6.00 -13.94 -36.62
C ASP A 431 -5.85 -14.52 -38.05
N SER A 432 -6.25 -13.75 -39.07
CA SER A 432 -6.17 -14.14 -40.49
C SER A 432 -4.75 -14.44 -40.98
N ASN A 433 -3.73 -14.07 -40.20
CA ASN A 433 -2.31 -14.28 -40.51
C ASN A 433 -1.71 -15.45 -39.72
N GLY A 434 -2.51 -16.26 -39.03
CA GLY A 434 -2.01 -17.38 -38.25
C GLY A 434 -1.40 -16.98 -36.90
N ILE A 435 -1.56 -15.72 -36.47
CA ILE A 435 -1.00 -15.23 -35.20
C ILE A 435 -1.89 -15.69 -34.07
N VAL A 436 -1.36 -16.57 -33.21
CA VAL A 436 -2.05 -17.01 -31.99
C VAL A 436 -2.06 -15.86 -30.97
N THR A 437 -3.10 -15.03 -30.97
CA THR A 437 -3.30 -13.99 -29.95
C THR A 437 -3.92 -14.60 -28.69
N GLY A 438 -3.09 -15.28 -27.89
CA GLY A 438 -3.51 -15.81 -26.60
C GLY A 438 -3.59 -14.72 -25.53
N ARG A 439 -4.77 -14.50 -24.93
CA ARG A 439 -4.92 -13.62 -23.76
C ARG A 439 -4.41 -14.35 -22.52
N TRP A 440 -3.17 -14.07 -22.10
CA TRP A 440 -2.65 -14.55 -20.81
C TRP A 440 -3.42 -13.86 -19.68
N LYS A 441 -4.45 -14.55 -19.15
CA LYS A 441 -5.21 -14.08 -17.99
C LYS A 441 -4.44 -14.48 -16.73
N THR A 442 -3.41 -13.72 -16.37
CA THR A 442 -2.75 -13.84 -15.06
C THR A 442 -3.57 -13.12 -13.99
N GLY A 443 -4.80 -13.57 -13.78
CA GLY A 443 -5.64 -13.06 -12.69
C GLY A 443 -5.03 -13.46 -11.36
N ILE A 444 -4.66 -12.48 -10.53
CA ILE A 444 -3.96 -12.71 -9.25
C ILE A 444 -4.87 -13.43 -8.22
N PHE A 445 -6.18 -13.45 -8.45
CA PHE A 445 -7.18 -14.20 -7.67
C PHE A 445 -7.69 -15.46 -8.37
N GLY A 446 -6.84 -16.15 -9.13
CA GLY A 446 -7.14 -17.43 -9.82
C GLY A 446 -7.45 -18.63 -8.92
N PHE A 447 -7.77 -18.44 -7.63
CA PHE A 447 -8.23 -19.56 -6.79
C PHE A 447 -9.63 -20.07 -7.20
N THR A 448 -10.36 -19.32 -8.03
CA THR A 448 -11.64 -19.78 -8.62
C THR A 448 -11.63 -19.88 -10.16
N ASP A 449 -10.62 -19.35 -10.83
CA ASP A 449 -10.46 -19.44 -12.29
C ASP A 449 -9.22 -20.28 -12.57
N SER A 450 -9.44 -21.54 -12.99
CA SER A 450 -8.44 -22.55 -13.31
C SER A 450 -7.12 -22.00 -13.87
N MET A 451 -5.99 -22.43 -13.30
CA MET A 451 -4.63 -22.23 -13.83
C MET A 451 -4.37 -23.06 -15.11
N VAL A 452 -5.37 -23.23 -15.96
CA VAL A 452 -5.22 -23.89 -17.25
C VAL A 452 -5.26 -22.79 -18.32
N PRO A 453 -4.23 -22.67 -19.17
CA PRO A 453 -4.33 -21.78 -20.32
C PRO A 453 -5.55 -22.22 -21.15
N ASN A 454 -6.46 -21.29 -21.48
CA ASN A 454 -7.48 -21.50 -22.51
C ASN A 454 -6.86 -21.55 -23.93
N GLY A 455 -5.63 -22.05 -24.06
CA GLY A 455 -4.93 -22.25 -25.31
C GLY A 455 -4.83 -23.74 -25.59
N LYS A 456 -5.53 -24.20 -26.62
CA LYS A 456 -5.17 -25.47 -27.27
C LYS A 456 -3.79 -25.26 -27.92
N CYS A 457 -2.74 -25.82 -27.32
CA CYS A 457 -1.44 -25.89 -27.98
C CYS A 457 -1.53 -26.96 -29.08
N HIS A 458 -1.65 -26.54 -30.34
CA HIS A 458 -1.41 -27.42 -31.47
C HIS A 458 0.10 -27.58 -31.66
N PHE A 459 0.65 -28.71 -31.22
CA PHE A 459 1.92 -29.18 -31.76
C PHE A 459 1.65 -29.84 -33.10
N GLY A 460 2.22 -29.27 -34.16
CA GLY A 460 2.29 -29.92 -35.46
C GLY A 460 3.13 -31.18 -35.34
N VAL A 461 2.47 -32.32 -35.13
CA VAL A 461 2.51 -33.57 -35.91
C VAL A 461 1.55 -34.54 -35.21
N GLY A 462 0.34 -34.70 -35.75
CA GLY A 462 -0.40 -35.97 -35.74
C GLY A 462 -0.84 -36.64 -34.44
N SER A 463 -0.91 -35.98 -33.28
CA SER A 463 -1.55 -36.58 -32.08
C SER A 463 -2.12 -35.52 -31.13
N SER A 464 -3.46 -35.53 -30.95
CA SER A 464 -4.14 -34.73 -29.92
C SER A 464 -4.13 -35.51 -28.60
N MET A 465 -3.49 -34.95 -27.57
CA MET A 465 -3.59 -35.46 -26.19
C MET A 465 -4.45 -34.49 -25.38
N THR A 466 -5.63 -34.94 -24.96
CA THR A 466 -6.47 -34.25 -23.98
C THR A 466 -5.96 -34.60 -22.60
N ILE A 467 -5.40 -33.63 -21.88
CA ILE A 467 -5.09 -33.77 -20.44
C ILE A 467 -6.24 -33.11 -19.69
N ILE A 468 -6.91 -33.89 -18.81
CA ILE A 468 -7.96 -33.41 -17.89
C ILE A 468 -7.31 -32.66 -16.74
#